data_AF-A0A9W8AKA9-F1
#
_entry.id   AF-A0A9W8AKA9-F1
#
_cell.length_a   1.000
_cell.length_b   1.000
_cell.length_c   1.000
_cell.angle_alpha   90.00
_cell.angle_beta   90.00
_cell.angle_gamma   90.00
#
_symmetry.space_group_name_H-M   'P 1'
#
loop_
_entity.id
_entity.type
_entity.pdbx_description
1 polymer ?
#
loop_
_entity_poly.entity_id
_entity_poly.type
_entity_poly.pdbx_seq_one_letter_code
_entity_poly.pdbx_strand_id
1 'polypeptide(L)'
;MPLFAVLGGIFTATEGLAANFRQEDDYLNSMLAGGVAGFLAGARRRSLPVMIGCAFTMSMAMGAYKYFGSLTDPFAGRTKEELLKERREYLRLE
;
A
#
# COMPACT_ATOMS: atom_id res chain seq x y z
N MET A 1 11.14 12.05 14.28
CA MET A 1 11.39 10.60 14.12
C MET A 1 11.27 10.24 12.64
N PRO A 2 12.36 10.17 11.87
CA PRO A 2 12.33 9.96 10.41
C PRO A 2 11.87 8.56 9.98
N LEU A 3 11.79 7.61 10.91
CA LEU A 3 11.44 6.22 10.63
C LEU A 3 10.07 6.07 9.95
N PHE A 4 9.04 6.72 10.46
CA PHE A 4 7.70 6.61 9.88
C PHE A 4 7.59 7.25 8.49
N ALA A 5 8.32 8.34 8.24
CA ALA A 5 8.39 8.97 6.92
C ALA A 5 9.08 8.06 5.91
N VAL A 6 10.19 7.42 6.31
CA VAL A 6 10.89 6.43 5.46
C VAL A 6 10.00 5.22 5.18
N LEU A 7 9.35 4.66 6.20
CA LEU A 7 8.47 3.51 6.05
C LEU A 7 7.25 3.83 5.17
N GLY A 8 6.63 4.99 5.37
CA GLY A 8 5.51 5.47 4.53
C GLY A 8 5.95 5.69 3.08
N GLY A 9 7.12 6.30 2.86
CA GLY A 9 7.68 6.48 1.52
C GLY A 9 7.95 5.15 0.81
N ILE A 10 8.54 4.17 1.51
CA ILE A 10 8.80 2.84 0.94
C ILE A 10 7.51 2.08 0.67
N PHE A 11 6.52 2.21 1.54
CA PHE A 11 5.20 1.61 1.35
C PHE A 11 4.56 2.13 0.06
N THR A 12 4.40 3.46 -0.09
CA THR A 12 3.77 4.06 -1.28
C THR A 12 4.57 3.78 -2.56
N ALA A 13 5.90 3.84 -2.49
CA ALA A 13 6.75 3.51 -3.64
C ALA A 13 6.58 2.05 -4.08
N THR A 14 6.54 1.12 -3.11
CA THR A 14 6.39 -0.31 -3.39
C THR A 14 4.99 -0.62 -3.94
N GLU A 15 3.95 -0.01 -3.37
CA GLU A 15 2.58 -0.17 -3.86
C GLU A 15 2.43 0.37 -5.29
N GLY A 16 2.96 1.55 -5.57
CA GLY A 16 2.92 2.16 -6.90
C GLY A 16 3.73 1.37 -7.93
N LEU A 17 4.90 0.86 -7.56
CA LEU A 17 5.69 -0.02 -8.44
C LEU A 17 4.94 -1.32 -8.73
N ALA A 18 4.39 -1.98 -7.71
CA ALA A 18 3.62 -3.22 -7.88
C ALA A 18 2.38 -3.00 -8.75
N ALA A 19 1.65 -1.90 -8.52
CA ALA A 19 0.48 -1.54 -9.31
C ALA A 19 0.83 -1.24 -10.78
N ASN A 20 1.99 -0.63 -11.04
CA ASN A 20 2.47 -0.36 -12.39
C ASN A 20 2.92 -1.63 -13.11
N PHE A 21 3.65 -2.53 -12.43
CA PHE A 21 4.10 -3.79 -13.01
C PHE A 21 2.95 -4.73 -13.36
N ARG A 22 1.92 -4.78 -12.52
CA ARG A 22 0.75 -5.66 -12.73
C ARG A 22 -0.38 -5.02 -13.50
N GLN A 23 -0.35 -3.70 -13.67
CA GLN A 23 -1.48 -2.89 -14.18
C GLN A 23 -2.80 -3.07 -13.39
N GLU A 24 -2.76 -3.73 -12.24
CA GLU A 24 -3.90 -4.00 -11.36
C GLU A 24 -3.74 -3.22 -10.05
N ASP A 25 -4.84 -2.85 -9.39
CA ASP A 25 -4.82 -2.18 -8.08
C ASP A 25 -5.50 -3.00 -6.99
N ASP A 26 -4.91 -4.15 -6.70
CA ASP A 26 -5.51 -5.09 -5.76
C ASP A 26 -4.91 -4.99 -4.36
N TYR A 27 -5.59 -5.67 -3.44
CA TYR A 27 -5.12 -5.91 -2.07
C TYR A 27 -3.72 -6.55 -2.03
N LEU A 28 -3.33 -7.29 -3.09
CA LEU A 28 -2.01 -7.90 -3.22
C LEU A 28 -0.88 -6.86 -3.27
N ASN A 29 -1.10 -5.68 -3.87
CA ASN A 29 -0.08 -4.64 -3.95
C ASN A 29 0.21 -4.05 -2.56
N SER A 30 -0.83 -3.81 -1.77
CA SER A 30 -0.70 -3.28 -0.41
C SER A 30 -0.20 -4.33 0.57
N MET A 31 -0.49 -5.61 0.32
CA MET A 31 0.08 -6.72 1.06
C MET A 31 1.60 -6.83 0.83
N LEU A 32 2.05 -6.69 -0.43
CA LEU A 32 3.48 -6.63 -0.77
C LEU A 32 4.17 -5.41 -0.17
N ALA A 33 3.56 -4.22 -0.30
CA ALA A 33 4.07 -2.99 0.28
C ALA A 33 4.15 -3.06 1.81
N GLY A 34 3.13 -3.61 2.46
CA GLY A 34 3.08 -3.85 3.90
C GLY A 34 4.18 -4.81 4.36
N GLY A 35 4.43 -5.88 3.62
CA GLY A 35 5.51 -6.82 3.90
C GLY A 35 6.90 -6.19 3.83
N VAL A 36 7.18 -5.42 2.78
CA VAL A 36 8.47 -4.71 2.60
C VAL A 36 8.67 -3.67 3.70
N ALA A 37 7.63 -2.87 3.99
CA ALA A 37 7.69 -1.88 5.06
C ALA A 37 7.84 -2.54 6.45
N GLY A 38 7.11 -3.61 6.73
CA GLY A 38 7.19 -4.36 7.99
C GLY A 38 8.55 -5.03 8.20
N PHE A 39 9.14 -5.57 7.13
CA PHE A 39 10.48 -6.15 7.16
C PHE A 39 11.54 -5.09 7.53
N LEU A 40 11.47 -3.91 6.91
CA LEU A 40 12.38 -2.80 7.20
C LEU A 40 12.17 -2.21 8.59
N ALA A 41 10.93 -2.14 9.06
CA ALA A 41 10.63 -1.75 10.44
C ALA A 41 11.26 -2.73 11.45
N GLY A 42 11.21 -4.04 11.15
CA GLY A 42 11.83 -5.09 11.95
C GLY A 42 13.37 -5.14 11.85
N ALA A 43 13.96 -4.65 10.74
CA ALA A 43 15.40 -4.72 10.50
C ALA A 43 16.23 -4.02 11.59
N ARG A 44 15.67 -2.99 12.23
CA ARG A 44 16.34 -2.29 13.34
C ARG A 44 16.56 -3.18 14.58
N ARG A 45 15.81 -4.28 14.73
CA ARG A 45 15.98 -5.26 15.82
C ARG A 45 17.07 -6.30 15.55
N ARG A 46 17.74 -6.26 14.38
CA ARG A 46 18.83 -7.19 13.97
C ARG A 46 18.48 -8.67 14.20
N SER A 47 17.22 -9.04 13.99
CA SER A 47 16.71 -10.38 14.25
C SER A 47 15.83 -10.83 13.10
N LEU A 48 16.28 -11.84 12.37
CA LEU A 48 15.54 -12.44 11.26
C LEU A 48 14.12 -12.89 11.64
N PRO A 49 13.87 -13.58 12.78
CA PRO A 49 12.51 -13.96 13.13
C PRO A 49 11.60 -12.75 13.40
N VAL A 50 12.14 -11.67 13.98
CA VAL A 50 11.38 -10.43 14.19
C VAL A 50 11.05 -9.76 12.86
N MET A 51 12.01 -9.74 11.92
CA MET A 51 11.81 -9.17 10.58
C MET A 51 10.72 -9.90 9.81
N ILE A 52 10.73 -11.24 9.82
CA ILE A 52 9.71 -12.06 9.16
C ILE A 52 8.36 -11.89 9.86
N GLY A 53 8.33 -11.90 11.20
CA GLY A 53 7.10 -11.69 11.97
C GLY A 53 6.45 -10.34 11.66
N CYS A 54 7.23 -9.25 11.66
CA CYS A 54 6.75 -7.91 11.31
C CYS A 54 6.29 -7.80 9.85
N ALA A 55 7.00 -8.46 8.92
CA ALA A 55 6.56 -8.52 7.53
C ALA A 55 5.21 -9.23 7.40
N PHE A 56 5.06 -10.40 8.02
CA PHE A 56 3.83 -11.19 7.94
C PHE A 56 2.64 -10.47 8.55
N THR A 57 2.81 -9.89 9.74
CA THR A 57 1.73 -9.17 10.43
C THR A 57 1.32 -7.92 9.66
N MET A 58 2.27 -7.15 9.13
CA MET A 58 1.97 -5.95 8.36
C MET A 58 1.37 -6.28 6.99
N SER A 59 1.85 -7.33 6.31
CA SER A 59 1.23 -7.84 5.09
C SER A 59 -0.23 -8.23 5.33
N MET A 60 -0.51 -9.03 6.36
CA MET A 60 -1.88 -9.42 6.70
C MET A 60 -2.75 -8.21 7.06
N ALA A 61 -2.23 -7.28 7.86
CA ALA A 61 -2.98 -6.09 8.26
C ALA A 61 -3.35 -5.22 7.06
N MET A 62 -2.40 -4.94 6.15
CA MET A 62 -2.66 -4.11 4.97
C MET A 62 -3.50 -4.83 3.91
N GLY A 63 -3.27 -6.13 3.73
CA GLY A 63 -4.10 -6.97 2.87
C GLY A 63 -5.55 -7.01 3.34
N ALA A 64 -5.79 -7.25 4.63
CA ALA A 64 -7.12 -7.20 5.22
C ALA A 64 -7.72 -5.79 5.11
N TYR A 65 -6.95 -4.74 5.40
CA TYR A 65 -7.40 -3.35 5.31
C TYR A 65 -7.92 -2.99 3.91
N LYS A 66 -7.19 -3.36 2.85
CA LYS A 66 -7.63 -3.10 1.46
C LYS A 66 -8.73 -4.06 1.01
N TYR A 67 -8.74 -5.30 1.51
CA TYR A 67 -9.77 -6.30 1.21
C TYR A 67 -11.14 -5.94 1.79
N PHE A 68 -11.20 -5.47 3.04
CA PHE A 68 -12.46 -5.09 3.68
C PHE A 68 -13.02 -3.74 3.20
N GLY A 69 -12.39 -3.11 2.20
CA GLY A 69 -12.65 -1.73 1.83
C GLY A 69 -12.01 -0.83 2.87
N SER A 70 -10.93 -0.16 2.46
CA SER A 70 -10.18 0.84 3.23
C SER A 70 -11.16 1.65 4.11
N LEU A 71 -11.14 1.41 5.43
CA LEU A 71 -12.18 1.84 6.40
C LEU A 71 -12.35 3.37 6.49
N THR A 72 -11.52 4.12 5.78
CA THR A 72 -11.44 5.59 5.78
C THR A 72 -11.46 6.16 4.35
N ASP A 73 -11.69 5.34 3.33
CA ASP A 73 -11.72 5.83 1.93
C ASP A 73 -13.13 6.25 1.50
N PRO A 74 -13.35 7.53 1.14
CA PRO A 74 -14.54 7.93 0.38
C PRO A 74 -14.61 7.31 -1.03
N PHE A 75 -13.53 6.62 -1.46
CA PHE A 75 -13.40 5.95 -2.76
C PHE A 75 -13.38 4.42 -2.65
N ALA A 76 -13.67 3.85 -1.48
CA ALA A 76 -13.73 2.41 -1.26
C ALA A 76 -14.88 1.79 -2.08
N GLY A 77 -14.59 1.45 -3.33
CA GLY A 77 -15.56 0.93 -4.31
C GLY A 77 -15.45 1.56 -5.70
N ARG A 78 -14.69 2.66 -5.88
CA ARG A 78 -14.46 3.22 -7.21
C ARG A 78 -13.36 2.46 -7.93
N THR A 79 -13.73 1.70 -8.96
CA THR A 79 -12.80 1.13 -9.94
C THR A 79 -11.93 2.25 -10.50
N LYS A 80 -10.62 2.00 -10.72
CA LYS A 80 -9.65 2.96 -11.32
C LYS A 80 -10.21 3.75 -12.51
N GLU A 81 -11.10 3.13 -13.29
CA GLU A 81 -11.77 3.75 -14.42
C GLU A 81 -12.69 4.92 -14.07
N GLU A 82 -13.41 4.86 -12.93
CA GLU A 82 -14.28 5.95 -12.48
C GLU A 82 -13.46 7.15 -11.99
N LEU A 83 -12.39 6.92 -11.22
CA LEU A 83 -11.45 7.96 -10.78
C LEU A 83 -10.73 8.62 -11.97
N LEU A 84 -10.37 7.84 -12.98
CA LEU A 84 -9.77 8.36 -14.22
C LEU A 84 -10.78 9.13 -15.08
N LYS A 85 -12.06 8.74 -15.09
CA LYS A 85 -13.13 9.50 -15.76
C LYS A 85 -13.36 10.84 -15.05
N GLU A 86 -13.47 10.82 -13.73
CA GLU A 86 -13.66 12.01 -12.90
C GLU A 86 -12.45 12.96 -13.05
N ARG A 87 -11.21 12.45 -12.97
CA ARG A 87 -10.00 13.23 -13.22
C ARG A 87 -9.93 13.82 -14.63
N ARG A 88 -10.39 13.08 -15.65
CA ARG A 88 -10.47 13.58 -17.03
C ARG A 88 -11.57 14.64 -17.21
N GLU A 89 -12.68 14.55 -16.48
CA GLU A 89 -13.70 15.59 -16.47
C GLU A 89 -13.17 16.87 -15.81
N TYR A 90 -12.46 16.75 -14.68
CA TYR A 90 -11.81 17.91 -14.06
C TYR A 90 -10.79 18.58 -15.00
N LEU A 91 -9.95 17.81 -15.69
CA LEU A 91 -8.99 18.37 -16.67
C LEU A 91 -9.63 18.92 -17.96
N ARG A 92 -10.90 18.60 -18.24
CA ARG A 92 -11.63 19.13 -19.42
C ARG A 92 -12.37 20.43 -19.09
N LEU A 93 -12.55 20.74 -17.80
CA LEU A 93 -13.20 21.96 -17.32
C LEU A 93 -12.22 23.12 -17.07
N GLU A 94 -10.91 22.88 -17.17
CA GLU A 94 -9.84 23.90 -17.28
C GLU A 94 -9.50 24.17 -18.76
#